data_AF-A0A371X0L2-F1
#
_entry.id   AF-A0A371X0L2-F1
#
_cell.length_a   1.000
_cell.length_b   1.000
_cell.length_c   1.000
_cell.angle_alpha   90.00
_cell.angle_beta   90.00
_cell.angle_gamma   90.00
#
_symmetry.space_group_name_H-M   'P 1'
#
loop_
_entity.id
_entity.type
_entity.pdbx_description
1 polymer ?
#
loop_
_entity_poly.entity_id
_entity_poly.type
_entity_poly.pdbx_seq_one_letter_code
_entity_poly.pdbx_strand_id
1 'polypeptide(L)'
;MVQPDLRALRDDGTEHILVLDNDQNPPFPPNENRDESSALRILRRSDVEGDRLENARELLRYARWRVPLSERIRLLAALDAEGSLSLAECLSLGRPGFDAIAMVAALALHRFVVIDLDSGRIGPETRVTLYRG
;
A
#
# COMPACT_ATOMS: atom_id res chain seq x y z
N MET A 1 12.42 -18.32 -20.66
CA MET A 1 12.53 -17.25 -19.65
C MET A 1 11.26 -17.28 -18.82
N VAL A 2 11.35 -17.51 -17.52
CA VAL A 2 10.16 -17.55 -16.65
C VAL A 2 9.65 -16.12 -16.51
N GLN A 3 8.35 -15.94 -16.72
CA GLN A 3 7.69 -14.67 -16.49
C GLN A 3 7.56 -14.44 -14.97
N PRO A 4 8.17 -13.39 -14.40
CA PRO A 4 7.96 -13.06 -13.00
C PRO A 4 6.55 -12.54 -12.75
N ASP A 5 6.06 -12.66 -11.52
CA ASP A 5 4.78 -12.07 -11.12
C ASP A 5 4.86 -10.54 -11.09
N LEU A 6 6.00 -10.02 -10.62
CA LEU A 6 6.29 -8.60 -10.55
C LEU A 6 7.72 -8.30 -11.02
N ARG A 7 7.91 -7.11 -11.59
CA ARG A 7 9.23 -6.59 -11.92
C ARG A 7 9.40 -5.21 -11.29
N ALA A 8 10.39 -5.07 -10.43
CA ALA A 8 10.71 -3.82 -9.77
C ALA A 8 11.95 -3.19 -10.42
N LEU A 9 11.83 -1.92 -10.81
CA LEU A 9 12.96 -1.10 -11.22
C LEU A 9 13.53 -0.45 -9.97
N ARG A 10 14.83 -0.67 -9.74
CA ARG A 10 15.59 -0.10 -8.63
C ARG A 10 16.78 0.67 -9.19
N ASP A 11 17.39 1.51 -8.37
CA ASP A 11 18.57 2.28 -8.78
C ASP A 11 19.77 1.39 -9.12
N ASP A 12 19.85 0.20 -8.51
CA ASP A 12 20.91 -0.79 -8.68
C ASP A 12 20.64 -1.83 -9.78
N GLY A 13 19.47 -1.79 -10.41
CA GLY A 13 19.12 -2.69 -11.51
C GLY A 13 17.64 -3.11 -11.52
N THR A 14 17.36 -4.21 -12.20
CA THR A 14 16.01 -4.76 -12.30
C THR A 14 15.87 -5.98 -11.39
N GLU A 15 14.92 -5.93 -10.47
CA GLU A 15 14.58 -7.06 -9.60
C GLU A 15 13.35 -7.78 -10.14
N HIS A 16 13.49 -9.08 -10.38
CA HIS A 16 12.40 -9.97 -10.77
C HIS A 16 11.86 -10.66 -9.53
N ILE A 17 10.58 -10.43 -9.21
CA ILE A 17 9.95 -10.95 -8.00
C ILE A 17 8.98 -12.06 -8.38
N LEU A 18 9.16 -13.22 -7.75
CA LEU A 18 8.24 -14.35 -7.80
C LEU A 18 7.51 -14.44 -6.47
N VAL A 19 6.19 -14.55 -6.52
CA VAL A 19 5.34 -14.72 -5.34
C VAL A 19 4.97 -16.19 -5.24
N LEU A 20 5.47 -16.86 -4.20
CA LEU A 20 5.25 -18.28 -3.97
C LEU A 20 4.58 -18.49 -2.61
N ASP A 21 3.78 -19.54 -2.48
CA ASP A 21 3.37 -20.01 -1.16
C ASP A 21 4.59 -20.55 -0.38
N ASN A 22 4.50 -20.58 0.95
CA ASN A 22 5.65 -20.91 1.81
C ASN A 22 6.29 -22.27 1.46
N ASP A 23 5.47 -23.26 1.11
CA ASP A 23 5.89 -24.63 0.83
C ASP A 23 6.21 -24.88 -0.66
N GLN A 24 6.04 -23.88 -1.52
CA GLN A 24 6.32 -24.01 -2.95
C GLN A 24 7.80 -23.77 -3.23
N ASN A 25 8.43 -24.75 -3.89
CA ASN A 25 9.74 -24.56 -4.49
C ASN A 25 9.61 -23.74 -5.77
N PRO A 26 10.60 -22.88 -6.08
CA PRO A 26 10.63 -22.23 -7.38
C PRO A 26 10.69 -23.30 -8.47
N PRO A 27 9.98 -23.15 -9.60
CA PRO A 27 9.92 -24.18 -10.63
C PRO A 27 11.23 -24.36 -11.42
N PHE A 28 12.30 -23.67 -11.00
CA PHE A 28 13.62 -23.62 -11.63
C PHE A 28 14.67 -23.18 -10.59
N PRO A 29 15.96 -23.51 -10.79
CA PRO A 29 17.02 -23.03 -9.91
C PRO A 29 17.13 -21.49 -9.97
N PRO A 30 17.38 -20.81 -8.84
CA PRO A 30 17.38 -19.34 -8.77
C PRO A 30 18.31 -18.63 -9.77
N ASN A 31 19.36 -19.32 -10.22
CA ASN A 31 20.46 -18.78 -11.01
C ASN A 31 20.40 -19.12 -12.51
N GLU A 32 19.32 -19.73 -13.00
CA GLU A 32 19.21 -20.11 -14.42
C GLU A 32 19.02 -18.87 -15.33
N ASN A 33 19.99 -18.60 -16.20
CA ASN A 33 19.94 -17.63 -17.31
C ASN A 33 19.51 -16.20 -16.92
N ARG A 34 20.25 -15.56 -16.00
CA ARG A 34 20.06 -14.14 -15.67
C ARG A 34 21.19 -13.31 -16.21
N ASP A 35 20.84 -12.13 -16.76
CA ASP A 35 21.79 -11.07 -16.97
C ASP A 35 22.38 -10.65 -15.61
N GLU A 36 23.68 -10.35 -15.52
CA GLU A 36 24.36 -10.07 -14.25
C GLU A 36 23.72 -8.92 -13.46
N SER A 37 22.96 -8.04 -14.13
CA SER A 37 22.21 -6.92 -13.56
C SER A 37 20.77 -7.24 -13.12
N SER A 38 20.36 -8.52 -13.10
CA SER A 38 18.99 -8.94 -12.80
C SER A 38 18.88 -9.87 -11.59
N ALA A 39 18.43 -9.34 -10.45
CA ALA A 39 18.28 -10.11 -9.21
C ALA A 39 16.97 -10.92 -9.19
N LEU A 40 16.99 -12.13 -8.60
CA LEU A 40 15.76 -12.84 -8.20
C LEU A 40 15.42 -12.51 -6.77
N ARG A 41 14.16 -12.16 -6.54
CA ARG A 41 13.58 -12.23 -5.21
C ARG A 41 12.41 -13.18 -5.20
N ILE A 42 12.43 -14.14 -4.28
CA ILE A 42 11.26 -14.95 -3.95
C ILE A 42 10.58 -14.27 -2.77
N LEU A 43 9.33 -13.86 -2.96
CA LEU A 43 8.48 -13.31 -1.91
C LEU A 43 7.48 -14.39 -1.49
N ARG A 44 7.52 -14.74 -0.21
CA ARG A 44 6.62 -15.71 0.42
C ARG A 44 5.61 -15.02 1.31
N ARG A 45 4.58 -15.77 1.72
CA ARG A 45 3.58 -15.27 2.67
C ARG A 45 4.22 -14.82 3.98
N SER A 46 5.19 -15.59 4.48
CA SER A 46 5.95 -15.24 5.69
C SER A 46 6.71 -13.92 5.58
N ASP A 47 7.09 -13.50 4.37
CA ASP A 47 7.86 -12.28 4.14
C ASP A 47 7.00 -11.01 4.23
N VAL A 48 5.67 -11.17 4.28
CA VAL A 48 4.70 -10.08 4.38
C VAL A 48 3.84 -10.17 5.63
N GLU A 49 4.17 -11.02 6.60
CA GLU A 49 3.43 -11.14 7.87
C GLU A 49 3.56 -9.88 8.76
N GLY A 50 2.71 -9.78 9.79
CA GLY A 50 2.71 -8.68 10.75
C GLY A 50 1.71 -7.57 10.45
N ASP A 51 1.91 -6.41 11.07
CA ASP A 51 0.94 -5.31 11.08
C ASP A 51 0.59 -4.82 9.67
N ARG A 52 1.58 -4.74 8.76
CA ARG A 52 1.36 -4.26 7.39
C ARG A 52 0.30 -5.08 6.64
N LEU A 53 0.35 -6.41 6.74
CA LEU A 53 -0.61 -7.28 6.05
C LEU A 53 -1.99 -7.22 6.68
N GLU A 54 -2.07 -7.16 8.00
CA GLU A 54 -3.37 -7.05 8.66
C GLU A 54 -4.00 -5.67 8.41
N ASN A 55 -3.22 -4.59 8.45
CA ASN A 55 -3.65 -3.26 8.06
C ASN A 55 -4.14 -3.23 6.60
N ALA A 56 -3.39 -3.84 5.68
CA ALA A 56 -3.79 -3.93 4.27
C ALA A 56 -5.11 -4.69 4.09
N ARG A 57 -5.32 -5.80 4.80
CA ARG A 57 -6.58 -6.56 4.79
C ARG A 57 -7.76 -5.74 5.27
N GLU A 58 -7.57 -4.95 6.32
CA GLU A 58 -8.61 -4.05 6.83
C GLU A 58 -8.98 -2.97 5.82
N LEU A 59 -7.99 -2.33 5.22
CA LEU A 59 -8.23 -1.33 4.19
C LEU A 59 -8.98 -1.91 2.99
N LEU A 60 -8.62 -3.12 2.53
CA LEU A 60 -9.25 -3.78 1.37
C LEU A 60 -10.78 -3.96 1.50
N ARG A 61 -11.34 -3.93 2.71
CA ARG A 61 -12.80 -3.92 2.94
C ARG A 61 -13.49 -2.72 2.29
N TYR A 62 -12.76 -1.61 2.10
CA TYR A 62 -13.24 -0.37 1.51
C TYR A 62 -12.92 -0.23 0.02
N ALA A 63 -12.39 -1.27 -0.65
CA ALA A 63 -11.97 -1.20 -2.06
C ALA A 63 -13.08 -0.84 -3.05
N ARG A 64 -14.35 -1.05 -2.67
CA ARG A 64 -15.52 -0.70 -3.49
C ARG A 64 -16.25 0.55 -2.99
N TRP A 65 -15.76 1.17 -1.93
CA TRP A 65 -16.39 2.35 -1.37
C TRP A 65 -16.17 3.55 -2.28
N ARG A 66 -17.24 4.28 -2.60
CA ARG A 66 -17.17 5.50 -3.41
C ARG A 66 -17.20 6.73 -2.51
N VAL A 67 -16.09 7.45 -2.50
CA VAL A 67 -15.99 8.72 -1.77
C VAL A 67 -16.69 9.82 -2.57
N PRO A 68 -17.66 10.54 -1.99
CA PRO A 68 -18.25 11.72 -2.63
C PRO A 68 -17.17 12.75 -2.98
N LEU A 69 -17.34 13.44 -4.11
CA LEU A 69 -16.37 14.42 -4.59
C LEU A 69 -16.06 15.50 -3.53
N SER A 70 -17.07 15.96 -2.79
CA SER A 70 -16.92 16.98 -1.75
C SER A 70 -15.95 16.54 -0.64
N GLU A 71 -16.10 15.32 -0.13
CA GLU A 71 -15.30 14.79 0.96
C GLU A 71 -13.86 14.52 0.49
N ARG A 72 -13.72 13.99 -0.74
CA ARG A 72 -12.39 13.84 -1.36
C ARG A 72 -11.67 15.17 -1.48
N ILE A 73 -12.30 16.20 -2.05
CA ILE A 73 -11.66 17.52 -2.21
C ILE A 73 -11.28 18.10 -0.85
N ARG A 74 -12.15 17.97 0.15
CA ARG A 74 -11.90 18.49 1.50
C ARG A 74 -10.64 17.87 2.13
N LEU A 75 -10.53 16.55 2.12
CA LEU A 75 -9.36 15.87 2.67
C LEU A 75 -8.09 16.21 1.90
N LEU A 76 -8.14 16.20 0.57
CA LEU A 76 -6.97 16.52 -0.25
C LEU A 76 -6.50 17.96 -0.08
N ALA A 77 -7.42 18.92 0.04
CA ALA A 77 -7.08 20.32 0.31
C ALA A 77 -6.43 20.49 1.69
N ALA A 78 -6.92 19.78 2.71
CA ALA A 78 -6.32 19.81 4.05
C ALA A 78 -4.91 19.21 4.06
N LEU A 79 -4.71 18.07 3.38
CA LEU A 79 -3.38 17.46 3.25
C LEU A 79 -2.41 18.30 2.41
N ASP A 80 -2.91 19.04 1.42
CA ASP A 80 -2.08 19.98 0.63
C ASP A 80 -1.60 21.16 1.49
N ALA A 81 -2.45 21.65 2.39
CA ALA A 81 -2.12 22.74 3.30
C ALA A 81 -1.14 22.33 4.42
N GLU A 82 -1.38 21.19 5.08
CA GLU A 82 -0.61 20.76 6.25
C GLU A 82 0.55 19.80 5.91
N GLY A 83 0.58 19.26 4.69
CA GLY A 83 1.55 18.27 4.20
C GLY A 83 1.31 16.85 4.73
N SER A 84 0.95 16.71 6.01
CA SER A 84 0.57 15.43 6.62
C SER A 84 -0.46 15.64 7.71
N LEU A 85 -1.36 14.68 7.88
CA LEU A 85 -2.32 14.65 8.99
C LEU A 85 -2.27 13.29 9.68
N SER A 86 -2.61 13.26 10.96
CA SER A 86 -2.99 12.03 11.66
C SER A 86 -4.35 11.51 11.15
N LEU A 87 -4.61 10.22 11.38
CA LEU A 87 -5.90 9.64 11.04
C LEU A 87 -7.02 10.33 11.82
N ALA A 88 -6.80 10.65 13.10
CA ALA A 88 -7.76 11.38 13.94
C ALA A 88 -8.16 12.75 13.35
N GLU A 89 -7.18 13.52 12.86
CA GLU A 89 -7.44 14.81 12.19
C GLU A 89 -8.24 14.59 10.90
N CYS A 90 -7.92 13.56 10.11
CA CYS A 90 -8.68 13.22 8.91
C CYS A 90 -10.15 12.89 9.23
N LEU A 91 -10.42 12.21 10.35
CA LEU A 91 -11.79 11.88 10.78
C LEU A 91 -12.61 13.14 11.11
N SER A 92 -11.96 14.18 11.64
CA SER A 92 -12.61 15.44 11.98
C SER A 92 -13.05 16.27 10.76
N LEU A 93 -12.49 16.00 9.58
CA LEU A 93 -12.80 16.72 8.35
C LEU A 93 -14.13 16.27 7.72
N GLY A 94 -14.55 15.02 7.95
CA GLY A 94 -15.77 14.48 7.35
C GLY A 94 -17.02 15.22 7.81
N ARG A 95 -17.99 15.40 6.91
CA ARG A 95 -19.31 15.91 7.33
C ARG A 95 -19.97 14.99 8.37
N PRO A 96 -20.84 15.50 9.26
CA PRO A 96 -21.57 14.67 10.21
C PRO A 96 -22.29 13.48 9.54
N GLY A 97 -22.15 12.29 10.13
CA GLY A 97 -22.76 11.05 9.63
C GLY A 97 -22.05 10.42 8.41
N PHE A 98 -20.95 10.99 7.93
CA PHE A 98 -20.13 10.39 6.90
C PHE A 98 -19.04 9.49 7.50
N ASP A 99 -18.82 8.33 6.89
CA ASP A 99 -17.77 7.40 7.32
C ASP A 99 -16.41 7.90 6.82
N ALA A 100 -15.73 8.65 7.67
CA ALA A 100 -14.43 9.21 7.37
C ALA A 100 -13.32 8.14 7.32
N ILE A 101 -13.45 7.02 8.05
CA ILE A 101 -12.51 5.89 7.94
C ILE A 101 -12.60 5.31 6.53
N ALA A 102 -13.81 5.06 6.05
CA ALA A 102 -14.04 4.54 4.71
C ALA A 102 -13.51 5.50 3.63
N MET A 103 -13.61 6.81 3.84
CA MET A 103 -13.01 7.81 2.95
C MET A 103 -11.49 7.66 2.88
N VAL A 104 -10.79 7.72 4.01
CA VAL A 104 -9.32 7.68 4.03
C VAL A 104 -8.84 6.36 3.42
N ALA A 105 -9.45 5.23 3.81
CA ALA A 105 -9.12 3.90 3.30
C ALA A 105 -9.34 3.80 1.77
N ALA A 106 -10.49 4.23 1.27
CA ALA A 106 -10.79 4.19 -0.16
C ALA A 106 -9.84 5.09 -0.96
N LEU A 107 -9.52 6.28 -0.47
CA LEU A 107 -8.58 7.18 -1.13
C LEU A 107 -7.15 6.62 -1.14
N ALA A 108 -6.75 5.90 -0.10
CA ALA A 108 -5.46 5.20 -0.08
C ALA A 108 -5.40 4.10 -1.13
N LEU A 109 -6.44 3.26 -1.21
CA LEU A 109 -6.54 2.19 -2.21
C LEU A 109 -6.59 2.72 -3.66
N HIS A 110 -7.16 3.91 -3.85
CA HIS A 110 -7.19 4.60 -5.14
C HIS A 110 -5.97 5.51 -5.39
N ARG A 111 -4.93 5.44 -4.54
CA ARG A 111 -3.67 6.21 -4.68
C ARG A 111 -3.86 7.73 -4.73
N PHE A 112 -4.83 8.27 -3.99
CA PHE A 112 -4.92 9.70 -3.73
C PHE A 112 -4.11 10.11 -2.49
N VAL A 113 -4.03 9.22 -1.51
CA VAL A 113 -3.29 9.41 -0.25
C VAL A 113 -2.43 8.19 0.05
N VAL A 114 -1.47 8.35 0.95
CA VAL A 114 -0.66 7.26 1.53
C VAL A 114 -0.97 7.21 3.02
N ILE A 115 -1.23 6.00 3.54
CA ILE A 115 -1.37 5.71 4.97
C ILE A 115 -0.11 4.94 5.38
N ASP A 116 0.47 5.30 6.52
CA ASP A 116 1.55 4.51 7.12
C ASP A 116 1.01 3.15 7.59
N LEU A 117 1.51 2.07 6.98
CA LEU A 117 1.13 0.69 7.30
C LEU A 117 2.21 -0.06 8.10
N ASP A 118 3.37 0.57 8.31
CA ASP A 118 4.59 -0.07 8.79
C ASP A 118 4.92 0.28 10.24
N SER A 119 4.46 1.44 10.75
CA SER A 119 4.70 1.89 12.13
C SER A 119 3.82 1.21 13.20
N GLY A 120 3.12 0.14 12.84
CA GLY A 120 2.25 -0.62 13.74
C GLY A 120 0.82 -0.75 13.24
N ARG A 121 -0.07 -1.24 14.10
CA ARG A 121 -1.52 -1.29 13.86
C ARG A 121 -2.08 0.11 13.55
N ILE A 122 -2.95 0.22 12.54
CA ILE A 122 -3.63 1.49 12.22
C ILE A 122 -4.37 2.00 13.46
N GLY A 123 -4.11 3.25 13.82
CA GLY A 123 -4.68 3.93 14.96
C GLY A 123 -4.79 5.45 14.75
N PRO A 124 -5.24 6.19 15.77
CA PRO A 124 -5.48 7.64 15.68
C PRO A 124 -4.28 8.44 15.20
N GLU A 125 -3.07 8.05 15.62
CA GLU A 125 -1.80 8.73 15.32
C GLU A 125 -1.20 8.31 13.96
N THR A 126 -1.80 7.33 13.27
CA THR A 126 -1.30 6.85 11.97
C THR A 126 -1.27 8.00 10.97
N ARG A 127 -0.12 8.22 10.34
CA ARG A 127 0.06 9.34 9.42
C ARG A 127 -0.57 9.07 8.06
N VAL A 128 -1.16 10.13 7.51
CA VAL A 128 -1.75 10.20 6.19
C VAL A 128 -1.10 11.37 5.43
N THR A 129 -0.69 11.13 4.19
CA THR A 129 -0.06 12.13 3.31
C THR A 129 -0.67 12.06 1.91
N LEU A 130 -0.43 13.08 1.08
CA LEU A 130 -0.77 12.99 -0.35
C LEU A 130 0.09 11.93 -1.03
N TYR A 131 -0.52 11.17 -1.94
CA TYR A 131 0.25 10.28 -2.81
C TYR A 131 1.09 11.12 -3.77
N ARG A 132 2.41 10.94 -3.70
CA ARG A 132 3.38 11.48 -4.64
C ARG A 132 3.94 10.27 -5.40
N GLY A 133 3.66 10.22 -6.69
CA GLY A 133 3.96 9.07 -7.55
C GLY A 133 5.42 8.65 -7.56
#